data_AF-A0A851AQB4-F1
#
_entry.id   AF-A0A851AQB4-F1
#
_cell.length_a   1.000
_cell.length_b   1.000
_cell.length_c   1.000
_cell.angle_alpha   90.00
_cell.angle_beta   90.00
_cell.angle_gamma   90.00
#
_symmetry.space_group_name_H-M   'P 1'
#
loop_
_entity.id
_entity.type
_entity.pdbx_description
1 polymer ?
#
loop_
_entity_poly.entity_id
_entity_poly.type
_entity_poly.pdbx_seq_one_letter_code
_entity_poly.pdbx_strand_id
1 'polypeptide(L)'
;EICRVWAAASKYIRRQLLQKRAVEIGVGTFAVVPAWATVGEDKLLPVERPVFRPCRFLKKFYKLQCAKTKIPDEAPSVALDFEQIAADIHFRREIVEQCIHETLLFFAGALRDNKEVEFSFK
;
A
#
# COMPACT_ATOMS: atom_id res chain seq x y z
N GLU A 1 -13.47 14.01 -5.11
CA GLU A 1 -13.52 12.57 -5.47
C GLU A 1 -12.35 11.78 -4.91
N ILE A 2 -11.12 12.27 -5.07
CA ILE A 2 -9.87 11.62 -4.63
C ILE A 2 -9.90 11.13 -3.18
N CYS A 3 -10.33 11.94 -2.20
CA CYS A 3 -10.40 11.51 -0.80
C CYS A 3 -11.34 10.31 -0.59
N ARG A 4 -12.50 10.28 -1.25
CA ARG A 4 -13.46 9.17 -1.14
C ARG A 4 -12.92 7.89 -1.77
N VAL A 5 -12.28 8.00 -2.92
CA VAL A 5 -11.63 6.86 -3.60
C VAL A 5 -10.52 6.29 -2.73
N TRP A 6 -9.62 7.12 -2.21
CA TRP A 6 -8.52 6.65 -1.36
C TRP A 6 -8.97 6.16 0.02
N ALA A 7 -10.04 6.72 0.59
CA ALA A 7 -10.64 6.18 1.80
C ALA A 7 -11.18 4.76 1.58
N ALA A 8 -11.89 4.51 0.47
CA ALA A 8 -12.40 3.20 0.12
C ALA A 8 -11.29 2.21 -0.26
N ALA A 9 -10.29 2.63 -1.04
CA ALA A 9 -9.12 1.83 -1.35
C ALA A 9 -8.33 1.46 -0.08
N SER A 10 -8.14 2.40 0.86
CA SER A 10 -7.48 2.13 2.14
C SER A 10 -8.27 1.13 2.99
N LYS A 11 -9.61 1.25 3.01
CA LYS A 11 -10.50 0.29 3.67
C LYS A 11 -10.41 -1.10 3.02
N TYR A 12 -10.36 -1.18 1.70
CA TYR A 12 -10.14 -2.43 0.96
C TYR A 12 -8.78 -3.05 1.33
N ILE A 13 -7.69 -2.29 1.21
CA ILE A 13 -6.33 -2.76 1.55
C ILE A 13 -6.30 -3.29 2.99
N ARG A 14 -6.85 -2.52 3.95
CA ARG A 14 -6.90 -2.95 5.35
C ARG A 14 -7.64 -4.29 5.53
N ARG A 15 -8.76 -4.50 4.84
CA ARG A 15 -9.51 -5.78 4.89
C ARG A 15 -8.68 -6.94 4.33
N GLN A 16 -7.98 -6.74 3.22
CA GLN A 16 -7.09 -7.74 2.62
C GLN A 16 -5.94 -8.10 3.57
N LEU A 17 -5.30 -7.10 4.17
CA LEU A 17 -4.19 -7.28 5.12
C LEU A 17 -4.61 -8.05 6.38
N LEU A 18 -5.82 -7.79 6.91
CA LEU A 18 -6.38 -8.55 8.03
C LEU A 18 -6.57 -10.04 7.68
N GLN A 19 -6.81 -10.34 6.42
CA GLN A 19 -6.91 -11.71 5.89
C GLN A 19 -5.57 -12.29 5.43
N LYS A 20 -4.45 -11.65 5.77
CA LYS A 20 -3.09 -12.06 5.36
C LYS A 20 -2.86 -12.06 3.85
N ARG A 21 -3.66 -11.31 3.11
CA ARG A 21 -3.50 -11.11 1.67
C ARG A 21 -2.65 -9.88 1.40
N ALA A 22 -1.59 -10.03 0.61
CA ALA A 22 -0.82 -8.91 0.11
C ALA A 22 -1.63 -8.18 -0.98
N VAL A 23 -1.48 -6.86 -1.07
CA VAL A 23 -2.21 -6.04 -2.06
C VAL A 23 -1.24 -5.30 -2.94
N GLU A 24 -1.24 -5.61 -4.24
CA GLU A 24 -0.48 -4.92 -5.25
C GLU A 24 -1.27 -3.73 -5.82
N ILE A 25 -0.62 -2.57 -5.84
CA ILE A 25 -1.21 -1.29 -6.27
C ILE A 25 -0.42 -0.66 -7.43
N GLY A 26 0.35 -1.45 -8.19
CA GLY A 26 1.19 -1.00 -9.31
C GLY A 26 2.56 -0.45 -8.88
N VAL A 27 2.60 0.55 -7.98
CA VAL A 27 3.88 1.12 -7.48
C VAL A 27 4.51 0.26 -6.36
N GLY A 28 3.78 -0.74 -5.86
CA GLY A 28 4.30 -1.63 -4.85
C GLY A 28 3.22 -2.49 -4.25
N THR A 29 3.59 -3.14 -3.16
CA THR A 29 2.76 -4.14 -2.48
C THR A 29 2.64 -3.78 -1.01
N PHE A 30 1.41 -3.73 -0.51
CA PHE A 30 1.12 -3.76 0.92
C PHE A 30 1.09 -5.20 1.41
N ALA A 31 1.70 -5.48 2.55
CA ALA A 31 1.62 -6.79 3.19
C ALA A 31 1.72 -6.66 4.71
N VAL A 32 1.35 -7.72 5.41
CA VAL A 32 1.63 -7.87 6.84
C VAL A 32 2.85 -8.77 6.99
N VAL A 33 3.79 -8.37 7.82
CA VAL A 33 4.97 -9.19 8.15
C VAL A 33 5.09 -9.40 9.65
N PRO A 34 5.58 -10.57 10.11
CA PRO A 34 5.94 -10.78 11.49
C PRO A 34 7.02 -9.78 11.94
N ALA A 35 6.89 -9.29 13.16
CA ALA A 35 7.85 -8.41 13.81
C ALA A 35 7.84 -8.65 15.32
N TRP A 36 8.76 -8.01 16.04
CA TRP A 36 8.86 -8.09 17.48
C TRP A 36 8.77 -6.68 18.05
N ALA A 37 7.90 -6.49 19.05
CA ALA A 37 7.78 -5.24 19.79
C ALA A 37 8.37 -5.44 21.20
N THR A 38 9.17 -4.49 21.65
CA THR A 38 9.68 -4.46 23.04
C THR A 38 8.59 -3.94 23.97
N VAL A 39 8.31 -4.68 25.04
CA VAL A 39 7.34 -4.32 26.07
C VAL A 39 7.97 -4.44 27.45
N GLY A 40 8.11 -3.33 28.17
CA GLY A 40 8.80 -3.29 29.47
C GLY A 40 10.32 -3.52 29.34
N GLU A 41 10.97 -3.87 30.44
CA GLU A 41 12.37 -4.31 30.43
C GLU A 41 12.46 -5.71 29.78
N ASP A 42 12.94 -5.72 28.53
CA ASP A 42 13.40 -6.90 27.77
C ASP A 42 12.38 -7.97 27.36
N LYS A 43 11.07 -7.75 27.49
CA LYS A 43 10.08 -8.68 26.94
C LYS A 43 9.78 -8.37 25.47
N LEU A 44 10.10 -9.29 24.57
CA LEU A 44 9.70 -9.22 23.16
C LEU A 44 8.33 -9.88 22.97
N LEU A 45 7.39 -9.15 22.38
CA LEU A 45 6.10 -9.68 21.95
C LEU A 45 6.08 -9.86 20.43
N PRO A 46 5.62 -11.03 19.93
CA PRO A 46 5.39 -11.19 18.51
C PRO A 46 4.23 -10.30 18.10
N VAL A 47 4.47 -9.47 17.10
CA VAL A 47 3.47 -8.57 16.52
C VAL A 47 3.47 -8.71 15.01
N GLU A 48 2.43 -8.17 14.40
CA GLU A 48 2.28 -8.13 12.97
C GLU A 48 2.25 -6.68 12.52
N ARG A 49 3.17 -6.31 11.63
CA ARG A 49 3.26 -4.93 11.14
C ARG A 49 2.88 -4.84 9.67
N PRO A 50 2.01 -3.90 9.27
CA PRO A 50 1.80 -3.59 7.87
C PRO A 50 3.06 -2.93 7.31
N VAL A 51 3.43 -3.30 6.08
CA VAL A 51 4.56 -2.73 5.37
C VAL A 51 4.17 -2.43 3.93
N PHE A 52 4.74 -1.37 3.38
CA PHE A 52 4.70 -1.08 1.97
C PHE A 52 6.05 -1.41 1.33
N ARG A 53 6.05 -2.28 0.32
CA ARG A 53 7.24 -2.65 -0.45
C ARG A 53 7.14 -2.06 -1.85
N PRO A 54 7.94 -1.03 -2.19
CA PRO A 54 8.00 -0.52 -3.56
C PRO A 54 8.39 -1.63 -4.54
N CYS A 55 7.83 -1.59 -5.76
CA CYS A 55 8.14 -2.58 -6.79
C CYS A 55 9.61 -2.49 -7.24
N ARG A 56 10.15 -3.58 -7.80
CA ARG A 56 11.57 -3.65 -8.18
C ARG A 56 11.96 -2.57 -9.18
N PHE A 57 11.05 -2.21 -10.08
CA PHE A 57 11.27 -1.16 -11.07
C PHE A 57 11.51 0.19 -10.40
N LEU A 58 10.62 0.62 -9.50
CA LEU A 58 10.77 1.90 -8.79
C LEU A 58 12.03 1.95 -7.92
N LYS A 59 12.36 0.86 -7.23
CA LYS A 59 13.61 0.78 -6.44
C LYS A 59 14.85 1.00 -7.30
N LYS A 60 14.91 0.35 -8.47
CA LYS A 60 16.05 0.44 -9.39
C LYS A 60 16.11 1.81 -10.06
N PHE A 61 14.98 2.29 -10.57
CA PHE A 61 14.89 3.53 -11.33
C PHE A 61 15.19 4.75 -10.46
N TYR A 62 14.63 4.80 -9.24
CA TYR A 62 14.80 5.91 -8.30
C TYR A 62 15.92 5.68 -7.27
N LYS A 63 16.70 4.61 -7.39
CA LYS A 63 17.81 4.25 -6.47
C LYS A 63 17.39 4.26 -4.98
N LEU A 64 16.16 3.81 -4.70
CA LEU A 64 15.58 3.89 -3.36
C LEU A 64 16.29 2.96 -2.38
N GLN A 65 16.72 3.51 -1.24
CA GLN A 65 17.24 2.75 -0.11
C GLN A 65 16.05 2.25 0.75
N CYS A 66 15.46 1.13 0.36
CA CYS A 66 14.37 0.53 1.13
C CYS A 66 14.89 -0.46 2.17
N ALA A 67 14.27 -0.49 3.35
CA ALA A 67 14.51 -1.53 4.34
C ALA A 67 14.32 -2.93 3.71
N LYS A 68 15.20 -3.88 4.05
CA LYS A 68 15.17 -5.27 3.59
C LYS A 68 14.04 -6.06 4.26
N THR A 69 12.80 -5.61 4.11
CA THR A 69 11.64 -6.34 4.61
C THR A 69 11.32 -7.46 3.61
N LYS A 70 11.49 -8.71 4.05
CA LYS A 70 11.02 -9.88 3.30
C LYS A 70 9.53 -10.05 3.58
N ILE A 71 8.72 -9.89 2.54
CA ILE A 71 7.32 -10.34 2.57
C ILE A 71 7.39 -11.86 2.35
N PRO A 72 6.77 -12.69 3.20
CA PRO A 72 6.74 -14.13 3.02
C PRO A 72 6.22 -14.49 1.63
N ASP A 73 6.91 -15.38 0.92
CA ASP A 73 6.56 -15.77 -0.45
C ASP A 73 5.23 -16.56 -0.50
N GLU A 74 4.78 -17.10 0.64
CA GLU A 74 3.49 -17.81 0.78
C GLU A 74 2.27 -16.88 0.89
N ALA A 75 2.47 -15.56 1.06
CA ALA A 75 1.34 -14.65 1.24
C ALA A 75 0.57 -14.48 -0.09
N PRO A 76 -0.72 -14.89 -0.16
CA PRO A 76 -1.51 -14.72 -1.37
C PRO A 76 -1.61 -13.23 -1.73
N SER A 77 -1.25 -12.89 -2.97
CA SER A 77 -1.26 -11.51 -3.46
C SER A 77 -2.48 -11.26 -4.33
N VAL A 78 -3.16 -10.14 -4.11
CA VAL A 78 -4.31 -9.67 -4.89
C VAL A 78 -4.05 -8.26 -5.43
N ALA A 79 -4.67 -7.91 -6.54
CA ALA A 79 -4.71 -6.53 -7.02
C ALA A 79 -5.80 -5.71 -6.29
N LEU A 80 -5.81 -4.40 -6.49
CA LEU A 80 -6.98 -3.58 -6.16
C LEU A 80 -8.17 -4.03 -7.00
N ASP A 81 -9.28 -4.31 -6.32
CA ASP A 81 -10.55 -4.59 -6.99
C ASP A 81 -11.29 -3.26 -7.20
N PHE A 82 -11.07 -2.64 -8.37
CA PHE A 82 -11.70 -1.36 -8.71
C PHE A 82 -13.22 -1.46 -8.80
N GLU A 83 -13.77 -2.62 -9.16
CA GLU A 83 -15.21 -2.84 -9.22
C GLU A 83 -15.80 -2.81 -7.81
N GLN A 84 -15.19 -3.56 -6.87
CA GLN A 84 -15.62 -3.57 -5.48
C GLN A 84 -15.47 -2.20 -4.81
N ILE A 85 -14.36 -1.50 -5.05
CA ILE A 85 -14.13 -0.16 -4.51
C ILE A 85 -15.16 0.84 -5.06
N ALA A 86 -15.43 0.79 -6.36
CA ALA A 86 -16.42 1.64 -7.02
C ALA A 86 -17.83 1.40 -6.46
N ALA A 87 -18.20 0.14 -6.25
CA ALA A 87 -19.46 -0.25 -5.64
C ALA A 87 -19.63 0.29 -4.20
N ASP A 88 -18.58 0.25 -3.36
CA ASP A 88 -18.62 0.72 -1.95
C ASP A 88 -18.84 2.23 -1.83
N ILE A 89 -18.53 3.02 -2.87
CA ILE A 89 -18.68 4.48 -2.87
C ILE A 89 -19.69 5.01 -3.91
N HIS A 90 -20.36 4.12 -4.64
CA HIS A 90 -21.29 4.44 -5.73
C HIS A 90 -20.67 5.28 -6.85
N PHE A 91 -19.42 5.00 -7.20
CA PHE A 91 -18.74 5.62 -8.34
C PHE A 91 -18.74 4.66 -9.53
N ARG A 92 -18.45 5.21 -10.72
CA ARG A 92 -18.10 4.39 -11.88
C ARG A 92 -16.69 3.83 -11.70
N ARG A 93 -16.47 2.59 -12.12
CA ARG A 93 -15.16 1.92 -12.05
C ARG A 93 -14.05 2.76 -12.67
N GLU A 94 -14.32 3.39 -13.82
CA GLU A 94 -13.31 4.15 -14.57
C GLU A 94 -12.82 5.37 -13.78
N ILE A 95 -13.71 6.01 -13.00
CA ILE A 95 -13.35 7.14 -12.14
C ILE A 95 -12.44 6.69 -11.00
N VAL A 96 -12.72 5.53 -10.41
CA VAL A 96 -11.88 4.94 -9.35
C VAL A 96 -10.50 4.59 -9.90
N GLU A 97 -10.46 3.88 -11.03
CA GLU A 97 -9.23 3.43 -11.67
C GLU A 97 -8.36 4.63 -12.08
N GLN A 98 -8.94 5.64 -12.75
CA GLN A 98 -8.23 6.85 -13.14
C GLN A 98 -7.68 7.61 -11.93
N CYS A 99 -8.48 7.80 -10.89
CA CYS A 99 -8.06 8.50 -9.67
C CYS A 99 -6.87 7.81 -8.98
N ILE A 100 -6.90 6.48 -8.88
CA ILE A 100 -5.80 5.70 -8.31
C ILE A 100 -4.56 5.86 -9.19
N HIS A 101 -4.67 5.64 -10.50
CA HIS A 101 -3.53 5.74 -11.43
C HIS A 101 -2.88 7.13 -11.43
N GLU A 102 -3.66 8.21 -11.48
CA GLU A 102 -3.13 9.58 -11.44
C GLU A 102 -2.36 9.87 -10.14
N THR A 103 -2.91 9.42 -9.01
CA THR A 103 -2.23 9.60 -7.71
C THR A 103 -0.92 8.82 -7.65
N LEU A 104 -0.89 7.59 -8.18
CA LEU A 104 0.31 6.75 -8.24
C LEU A 104 1.37 7.31 -9.18
N LEU A 105 0.96 7.90 -10.31
CA LEU A 105 1.84 8.62 -11.22
C LEU A 105 2.44 9.86 -10.54
N PHE A 106 1.64 10.61 -9.80
CA PHE A 106 2.14 11.76 -9.02
C PHE A 106 3.17 11.33 -7.98
N PHE A 107 2.90 10.23 -7.25
CA PHE A 107 3.85 9.64 -6.31
C PHE A 107 5.17 9.26 -6.99
N ALA A 108 5.12 8.56 -8.12
CA ALA A 108 6.32 8.20 -8.88
C ALA A 108 7.09 9.44 -9.36
N GLY A 109 6.38 10.47 -9.83
CA GLY A 109 6.97 11.76 -10.21
C GLY A 109 7.70 12.43 -9.04
N ALA A 110 7.14 12.39 -7.84
CA ALA A 110 7.75 13.02 -6.68
C ALA A 110 8.97 12.25 -6.15
N LEU A 111 8.98 10.91 -6.27
CA LEU A 111 10.18 10.10 -5.99
C LEU A 111 11.37 10.51 -6.86
N ARG A 112 11.13 10.92 -8.12
CA ARG A 112 12.17 11.43 -9.02
C ARG A 112 12.84 12.68 -8.47
N ASP A 113 12.05 13.58 -7.93
CA ASP A 113 12.49 14.89 -7.49
C ASP A 113 13.00 14.85 -6.03
N ASN A 114 13.07 13.67 -5.41
CA ASN A 114 13.39 13.44 -4.00
C ASN A 114 12.56 14.33 -3.05
N LYS A 115 11.29 14.56 -3.41
CA LYS A 115 10.37 15.36 -2.61
C LYS A 115 9.68 14.46 -1.59
N GLU A 116 9.62 14.95 -0.35
CA GLU A 116 8.71 14.37 0.63
C GLU A 116 7.28 14.58 0.16
N VAL A 117 6.50 13.50 0.09
CA VAL A 117 5.09 13.57 -0.28
C VAL A 117 4.27 12.97 0.83
N GLU A 118 3.48 13.82 1.46
CA GLU A 118 2.41 13.42 2.34
C GLU A 118 1.08 13.58 1.59
N PHE A 119 0.36 12.46 1.42
CA PHE A 119 -1.02 12.51 0.95
C PHE A 119 -1.96 12.59 2.15
N SER A 120 -2.31 13.82 2.53
CA SER A 120 -3.34 14.08 3.55
C SER A 120 -4.72 14.11 2.89
N PHE A 121 -5.41 12.97 2.90
CA PHE A 121 -6.81 12.90 2.48
C PHE A 121 -7.72 13.19 3.69
N LYS A 122 -8.18 14.44 3.80
CA LYS A 122 -9.24 14.85 4.76
C LYS A 122 -10.61 14.46 4.24
#